data_AF-A0A6G3WVZ6-F1
#
_entry.id   AF-A0A6G3WVZ6-F1
#
_cell.length_a   1.000
_cell.length_b   1.000
_cell.length_c   1.000
_cell.angle_alpha   90.00
_cell.angle_beta   90.00
_cell.angle_gamma   90.00
#
_symmetry.space_group_name_H-M   'P 1'
#
loop_
_entity.id
_entity.type
_entity.pdbx_description
1 polymer ?
#
loop_
_entity_poly.entity_id
_entity_poly.type
_entity_poly.pdbx_seq_one_letter_code
_entity_poly.pdbx_strand_id
1 'polypeptide(L)' 'MAISTGASPHTLRGGLDSLNGGHHQLALRFFLFIVVAHWAEHLVQAYQIYVMGWPIPEARGVLGIPFPW' A
#
# COMPACT_ATOMS: atom_id res chain seq x y z
N MET A 1 23.63 5.19 42.81
CA MET A 1 23.45 3.99 41.97
C MET A 1 22.70 4.44 40.73
N ALA A 2 23.42 4.71 39.63
CA ALA A 2 22.81 5.28 38.43
C ALA A 2 22.40 4.17 37.44
N ILE A 3 21.18 4.33 36.95
CA ILE A 3 20.47 3.62 35.89
C ILE A 3 21.25 3.47 34.58
N SER A 4 21.03 2.38 33.85
CA SER A 4 21.23 2.35 32.39
C SER A 4 20.00 1.74 31.73
N THR A 5 19.14 2.66 31.26
CA THR A 5 18.01 2.46 30.36
C THR A 5 18.52 2.16 28.94
N GLY A 6 17.87 1.24 28.21
CA GLY A 6 17.95 1.21 26.74
C GLY A 6 17.91 -0.17 26.11
N ALA A 7 16.71 -0.72 25.91
CA ALA A 7 16.52 -1.73 24.87
C ALA A 7 16.90 -1.13 23.51
N SER A 8 17.84 -1.74 22.79
CA SER A 8 18.41 -1.17 21.57
C SER A 8 17.38 -1.12 20.42
N PRO A 9 17.12 0.04 19.78
CA PRO A 9 16.16 0.18 18.67
C PRO A 9 16.66 -0.39 17.32
N HIS A 10 17.64 -1.29 17.32
CA HIS A 10 18.42 -1.65 16.13
C HIS A 10 17.69 -2.55 15.10
N THR A 11 16.58 -3.18 15.46
CA THR A 11 15.90 -4.16 14.61
C THR A 11 15.11 -3.53 13.46
N LEU A 12 14.36 -2.45 13.74
CA LEU A 12 13.61 -1.72 12.71
C LEU A 12 14.55 -0.97 11.75
N ARG A 13 15.61 -0.36 12.28
CA ARG A 13 16.61 0.35 11.46
C ARG A 13 17.31 -0.60 10.49
N GLY A 14 17.81 -1.75 10.97
CA GLY A 14 18.48 -2.72 10.10
C GLY A 14 17.56 -3.31 9.00
N GLY A 15 16.27 -3.49 9.28
CA GLY A 15 15.29 -3.91 8.27
C GLY A 15 15.06 -2.84 7.20
N LEU A 16 14.90 -1.58 7.60
CA LEU A 16 14.78 -0.44 6.67
C LEU A 16 16.06 -0.21 5.88
N ASP A 17 17.24 -0.38 6.48
CA ASP A 17 18.54 -0.28 5.79
C ASP A 17 18.70 -1.39 4.74
N SER A 18 18.23 -2.61 5.03
CA SER A 18 18.21 -3.71 4.05
C SER A 18 17.27 -3.45 2.88
N LEU A 19 16.08 -2.89 3.14
CA LEU A 19 15.12 -2.48 2.13
C LEU A 19 15.60 -1.29 1.29
N ASN A 20 16.40 -0.39 1.88
CA ASN A 20 16.99 0.75 1.16
C ASN A 20 18.37 0.44 0.55
N GLY A 21 18.92 -0.75 0.83
CA GLY A 21 20.17 -1.25 0.27
C GLY A 21 19.93 -2.40 -0.71
N GLY A 22 20.35 -3.61 -0.35
CA GLY A 22 20.38 -4.78 -1.24
C GLY A 22 19.03 -5.21 -1.81
N HIS A 23 17.93 -4.92 -1.13
CA HIS A 23 16.58 -5.27 -1.58
C HIS A 23 15.81 -4.09 -2.20
N HIS A 24 16.45 -2.94 -2.42
CA HIS A 24 15.79 -1.71 -2.83
C HIS A 24 15.02 -1.83 -4.13
N GLN A 25 15.61 -2.46 -5.16
CA GLN A 25 14.92 -2.66 -6.43
C GLN A 25 13.66 -3.53 -6.28
N LEU A 26 13.70 -4.58 -5.46
CA LEU A 26 12.54 -5.43 -5.20
C LEU A 26 11.46 -4.67 -4.43
N ALA A 27 11.85 -3.90 -3.42
CA ALA A 27 10.96 -3.06 -2.64
C ALA A 27 10.25 -2.02 -3.52
N LEU A 28 10.97 -1.34 -4.42
CA LEU A 28 10.38 -0.38 -5.35
C LEU A 28 9.43 -1.04 -6.35
N ARG A 29 9.72 -2.26 -6.82
CA ARG A 29 8.82 -3.01 -7.70
C ARG A 29 7.50 -3.36 -7.00
N PHE A 30 7.56 -3.84 -5.76
CA PHE A 30 6.37 -4.10 -4.97
C PHE A 30 5.58 -2.83 -4.67
N PHE A 31 6.28 -1.76 -4.30
CA PHE A 31 5.66 -0.46 -4.08
C PHE A 31 4.94 0.04 -5.33
N LEU A 32 5.60 0.00 -6.49
CA LEU A 32 5.02 0.39 -7.77
C LEU A 32 3.79 -0.46 -8.12
N PHE A 33 3.87 -1.78 -7.89
CA PHE A 33 2.73 -2.68 -8.11
C PHE A 33 1.52 -2.26 -7.27
N ILE A 34 1.71 -1.98 -5.99
CA ILE A 34 0.63 -1.54 -5.08
C ILE A 34 0.06 -0.20 -5.55
N VAL A 35 0.91 0.76 -5.91
CA VAL A 35 0.48 2.07 -6.39
C VAL A 35 -0.36 1.96 -7.67
N VAL A 36 0.08 1.16 -8.64
CA VAL A 36 -0.66 0.95 -9.89
C VAL A 36 -1.98 0.22 -9.64
N ALA A 37 -1.99 -0.81 -8.78
CA ALA A 37 -3.22 -1.52 -8.42
C ALA A 37 -4.23 -0.57 -7.73
N HIS A 38 -3.76 0.26 -6.80
CA HIS A 38 -4.59 1.25 -6.12
C HIS A 38 -5.15 2.31 -7.08
N TRP A 39 -4.32 2.78 -8.01
CA TRP A 39 -4.77 3.71 -9.04
C TRP A 39 -5.81 3.10 -9.97
N ALA A 40 -5.62 1.84 -10.39
CA ALA A 40 -6.60 1.11 -11.20
C ALA A 40 -7.96 0.99 -10.50
N GLU A 41 -7.96 0.73 -9.19
CA GLU A 41 -9.19 0.71 -8.39
C GLU A 41 -9.97 2.03 -8.52
N HIS A 42 -9.29 3.16 -8.32
CA HIS A 42 -9.90 4.48 -8.41
C HIS A 42 -10.32 4.86 -9.82
N LEU A 43 -9.55 4.49 -10.85
CA LEU A 43 -9.96 4.72 -12.23
C LEU A 43 -11.26 3.98 -12.56
N VAL A 44 -11.40 2.73 -12.11
CA VAL A 44 -12.62 1.96 -12.35
C VAL A 44 -13.78 2.50 -11.52
N GLN A 45 -13.56 2.98 -10.29
CA GLN A 45 -14.58 3.72 -9.54
C GLN A 45 -15.05 4.97 -10.29
N ALA A 46 -14.12 5.77 -10.82
CA ALA A 46 -14.45 6.95 -11.61
C ALA A 46 -15.24 6.58 -12.87
N TYR A 47 -14.84 5.52 -13.58
CA TYR A 47 -15.57 5.02 -14.74
C TYR A 47 -16.98 4.53 -14.36
N GLN A 48 -17.12 3.79 -13.26
CA GLN A 48 -18.41 3.33 -12.73
C GLN A 48 -19.36 4.50 -12.44
N ILE A 49 -18.87 5.55 -11.80
CA ILE A 49 -19.67 6.73 -11.44
C ILE A 49 -20.01 7.56 -12.68
N TYR A 50 -18.99 7.97 -13.45
CA TYR A 50 -19.15 9.00 -14.46
C TYR A 50 -19.58 8.47 -15.83
N VAL A 51 -19.22 7.23 -16.17
CA VAL A 51 -19.57 6.62 -17.47
C VAL A 51 -20.76 5.69 -17.33
N MET A 52 -20.78 4.85 -16.30
CA MET A 52 -21.88 3.89 -16.08
C MET A 52 -23.00 4.44 -15.20
N GLY A 53 -22.82 5.61 -14.58
CA GLY A 53 -23.86 6.25 -13.76
C GLY A 53 -24.17 5.52 -12.45
N TRP A 54 -23.27 4.67 -11.96
CA TRP A 54 -23.49 3.92 -10.73
C TRP A 54 -23.58 4.86 -9.53
N PRO A 55 -24.50 4.61 -8.58
CA PRO A 55 -24.45 5.20 -7.25
C PRO A 55 -23.06 5.01 -6.61
N ILE A 56 -22.56 6.05 -5.95
CA ILE A 56 -21.24 6.03 -5.28
C ILE A 56 -21.07 4.80 -4.35
N PRO A 57 -22.06 4.35 -3.56
CA PRO A 57 -21.92 3.17 -2.71
C PRO A 57 -21.69 1.86 -3.48
N GLU A 58 -22.06 1.83 -4.77
CA GLU A 58 -21.99 0.66 -5.64
C GLU A 58 -20.75 0.70 -6.54
N ALA A 59 -20.16 1.88 -6.74
CA ALA A 59 -18.90 2.07 -7.46
C ALA A 59 -17.71 1.60 -6.62
N ARG A 60 -17.52 0.28 -6.56
CA ARG A 60 -16.53 -0.39 -5.70
C ARG A 60 -15.20 -0.70 -6.38
N GLY A 61 -14.95 -0.26 -7.61
CA GLY A 61 -13.66 -0.46 -8.31
C GLY A 61 -13.48 -1.86 -8.90
N VAL A 62 -12.23 -2.27 -9.11
CA VAL A 62 -11.85 -3.59 -9.68
C VAL A 62 -12.00 -4.68 -8.63
N LEU A 63 -11.45 -4.45 -7.43
CA LEU A 63 -11.37 -5.46 -6.36
C LEU A 63 -12.57 -5.41 -5.42
N GLY A 64 -13.18 -4.24 -5.20
CA GLY A 64 -14.31 -4.13 -4.28
C GLY A 64 -15.61 -4.80 -4.76
N ILE A 65 -15.71 -5.19 -6.03
CA ILE A 65 -16.84 -5.97 -6.58
C ILE A 65 -16.71 -7.48 -6.26
N PRO A 66 -15.60 -8.17 -6.61
CA PRO A 66 -15.42 -9.58 -6.25
C PRO A 66 -15.20 -9.80 -4.75
N PHE A 67 -14.75 -8.79 -4.02
CA PHE A 67 -14.51 -8.89 -2.58
C PHE A 67 -15.25 -7.78 -1.81
N PRO A 68 -16.56 -7.93 -1.60
CA PRO A 68 -17.34 -6.96 -0.87
C PRO A 68 -17.24 -7.20 0.64
N TRP A 69 -16.08 -6.93 1.23
CA TRP A 69 -15.92 -6.88 2.69
C TRP A 69 -16.48 -5.58 3.28
#